data_AF-A0A4P6Q448-F1
#
_entry.id   AF-A0A4P6Q448-F1
#
_cell.length_a   1.000
_cell.length_b   1.000
_cell.length_c   1.000
_cell.angle_alpha   90.00
_cell.angle_beta   90.00
_cell.angle_gamma   90.00
#
_symmetry.space_group_name_H-M   'P 1'
#
loop_
_entity.id
_entity.type
_entity.pdbx_description
1 polymer ?
#
loop_
_entity_poly.entity_id
_entity_poly.type
_entity_poly.pdbx_seq_one_letter_code
_entity_poly.pdbx_strand_id
1 'polypeptide(L)'
;MDTDTAATIAPLRAAEHAFARLADDLWLTPEAVSEGPDAGGPVPPAVMDLQQVRTWLLEPSTSHRDRDRAWRRIITRARDEEQWMVAAIGLALPGLRAAARRATRGLDAAAAADVEAEVLAGFVTAVGAVNLEWTRLVWRLRCRAQRAGMRARHREDRHPRLPEQLNESAAPRPPWGHPDLVLADAVACGVITAGEAQLIGETRLARTTLHRVAADLGAGYKTVHKRRHRAEARLAAAIAAGAIGARVSAPTAGAGGSVPSR
;
A
#
# COMPACT_ATOMS: atom_id res chain seq x y z
N MET A 1 0.50 31.68 -1.11
CA MET A 1 -0.65 30.92 -0.55
C MET A 1 -0.96 29.89 -1.61
N ASP A 2 -0.15 28.84 -1.69
CA ASP A 2 -0.05 28.00 -2.90
C ASP A 2 0.17 26.54 -2.50
N THR A 3 -0.84 25.93 -1.89
CA THR A 3 -0.81 24.51 -1.47
C THR A 3 -1.94 23.69 -2.10
N ASP A 4 -2.47 24.11 -3.25
CA ASP A 4 -3.66 23.46 -3.85
C ASP A 4 -3.59 23.27 -5.38
N THR A 5 -2.39 23.05 -5.94
CA THR A 5 -2.23 22.78 -7.39
C THR A 5 -1.77 21.36 -7.70
N ALA A 6 -1.41 20.57 -6.68
CA ALA A 6 -1.17 19.14 -6.81
C ALA A 6 -2.43 18.34 -6.45
N ALA A 7 -3.59 18.75 -6.96
CA ALA A 7 -4.69 17.82 -7.12
C ALA A 7 -4.15 16.66 -7.96
N THR A 8 -3.82 15.54 -7.29
CA THR A 8 -3.24 14.32 -7.87
C THR A 8 -3.94 14.04 -9.19
N ILE A 9 -3.27 14.35 -10.32
CA ILE A 9 -3.87 14.13 -11.62
C ILE A 9 -4.13 12.64 -11.69
N ALA A 10 -5.41 12.26 -11.73
CA ALA A 10 -5.86 10.88 -11.78
C ALA A 10 -4.96 10.11 -12.78
N PRO A 11 -4.31 9.00 -12.40
CA PRO A 11 -3.23 8.39 -13.19
C PRO A 11 -3.59 8.14 -14.65
N LEU A 12 -4.85 7.79 -14.94
CA LEU A 12 -5.32 7.59 -16.31
C LEU A 12 -5.42 8.90 -17.11
N ARG A 13 -5.65 10.05 -16.48
CA ARG A 13 -5.57 11.37 -17.14
C ARG A 13 -4.13 11.74 -17.46
N ALA A 14 -3.19 11.49 -16.55
CA ALA A 14 -1.77 11.74 -16.82
C ALA A 14 -1.29 10.91 -18.03
N ALA A 15 -1.68 9.62 -18.08
CA ALA A 15 -1.44 8.75 -19.21
C ALA A 15 -2.05 9.25 -20.54
N GLU A 16 -3.26 9.81 -20.51
CA GLU A 16 -3.89 10.41 -21.70
C GLU A 16 -3.12 11.62 -22.21
N HIS A 17 -2.67 12.51 -21.34
CA HIS A 17 -1.87 13.67 -21.74
C HIS A 17 -0.53 13.25 -22.34
N ALA A 18 0.12 12.22 -21.75
CA ALA A 18 1.36 11.67 -22.30
C ALA A 18 1.15 11.06 -23.69
N PHE A 19 0.06 10.28 -23.87
CA PHE A 19 -0.31 9.75 -25.18
C PHE A 19 -0.56 10.86 -26.22
N ALA A 20 -1.31 11.90 -25.84
CA ALA A 20 -1.65 12.99 -26.75
C ALA A 20 -0.40 13.71 -27.31
N ARG A 21 0.67 13.84 -26.51
CA ARG A 21 1.93 14.44 -26.97
C ARG A 21 2.72 13.57 -27.96
N LEU A 22 2.52 12.26 -27.93
CA LEU A 22 3.24 11.30 -28.79
C LEU A 22 2.42 10.88 -30.01
N ALA A 23 1.13 11.20 -30.03
CA ALA A 23 0.20 10.56 -30.95
C ALA A 23 0.51 10.83 -32.43
N ASP A 24 1.08 12.00 -32.72
CA ASP A 24 1.39 12.47 -34.07
C ASP A 24 2.84 12.11 -34.49
N ASP A 25 3.69 11.72 -33.55
CA ASP A 25 5.10 11.38 -33.77
C ASP A 25 5.33 9.89 -34.03
N LEU A 26 4.36 9.03 -33.69
CA LEU A 26 4.46 7.59 -33.83
C LEU A 26 3.47 7.04 -34.85
N TRP A 27 3.99 6.15 -35.69
CA TRP A 27 3.26 5.61 -36.83
C TRP A 27 3.29 4.08 -36.84
N LEU A 28 2.14 3.49 -37.13
CA LEU A 28 2.01 2.06 -37.39
C LEU A 28 1.89 1.82 -38.89
N THR A 29 2.93 1.23 -39.47
CA THR A 29 3.03 0.96 -40.91
C THR A 29 2.32 -0.34 -41.28
N PRO A 30 1.73 -0.48 -42.49
CA PRO A 30 1.11 -1.73 -42.94
C PRO A 30 2.11 -2.88 -43.00
N GLU A 31 1.75 -4.02 -42.44
CA GLU A 31 2.60 -5.22 -42.48
C GLU A 31 1.76 -6.48 -42.72
N ALA A 32 2.07 -7.20 -43.78
CA ALA A 32 1.43 -8.46 -44.13
C ALA A 32 2.18 -9.63 -43.47
N VAL A 33 1.43 -10.65 -43.07
CA VAL A 33 2.00 -11.90 -42.59
C VAL A 33 1.76 -12.94 -43.68
N SER A 34 2.83 -13.54 -44.19
CA SER A 34 2.76 -14.48 -45.31
C SER A 34 2.37 -15.89 -44.87
N GLU A 35 2.67 -16.29 -43.63
CA GLU A 35 2.49 -17.66 -43.14
C GLU A 35 1.97 -17.71 -41.69
N GLY A 36 1.32 -18.82 -41.33
CA GLY A 36 0.81 -19.07 -39.98
C GLY A 36 -0.66 -18.65 -39.75
N PRO A 37 -1.18 -18.82 -38.52
CA PRO A 37 -2.59 -18.59 -38.20
C PRO A 37 -3.01 -17.12 -38.37
N ASP A 38 -2.07 -16.21 -38.50
CA ASP A 38 -2.28 -14.77 -38.73
C ASP A 38 -2.07 -14.33 -40.18
N ALA A 39 -1.83 -15.26 -41.12
CA ALA A 39 -1.61 -14.95 -42.53
C ALA A 39 -2.76 -14.14 -43.18
N GLY A 40 -2.44 -13.07 -43.89
CA GLY A 40 -3.45 -12.20 -44.51
C GLY A 40 -2.90 -10.87 -44.99
N GLY A 41 -3.81 -10.01 -45.46
CA GLY A 41 -3.48 -8.68 -45.97
C GLY A 41 -2.79 -7.78 -44.93
N PRO A 42 -2.18 -6.66 -45.36
CA PRO A 42 -1.39 -5.83 -44.47
C PRO A 42 -2.24 -5.18 -43.37
N VAL A 43 -1.71 -5.14 -42.15
CA VAL A 43 -2.36 -4.54 -40.98
C VAL A 43 -1.42 -3.54 -40.30
N PRO A 44 -1.87 -2.29 -40.02
CA PRO A 44 -3.13 -1.67 -40.46
C PRO A 44 -3.22 -1.55 -41.99
N PRO A 45 -4.41 -1.24 -42.56
CA PRO A 45 -4.60 -1.19 -44.01
C PRO A 45 -3.86 -0.04 -44.70
N ALA A 46 -3.43 0.98 -43.96
CA ALA A 46 -2.63 2.10 -44.42
C ALA A 46 -1.66 2.52 -43.32
N VAL A 47 -0.66 3.35 -43.65
CA VAL A 47 0.19 3.99 -42.63
C VAL A 47 -0.70 4.88 -41.77
N MET A 48 -0.70 4.67 -40.46
CA MET A 48 -1.59 5.36 -39.52
C MET A 48 -0.83 5.94 -38.34
N ASP A 49 -1.13 7.18 -37.97
CA ASP A 49 -0.72 7.76 -36.68
C ASP A 49 -1.47 7.07 -35.51
N LEU A 50 -1.09 7.36 -34.26
CA LEU A 50 -1.71 6.67 -33.11
C LEU A 50 -3.19 7.04 -32.90
N GLN A 51 -3.64 8.22 -33.34
CA GLN A 51 -5.06 8.59 -33.26
C GLN A 51 -5.90 7.79 -34.26
N GLN A 52 -5.39 7.65 -35.48
CA GLN A 52 -5.98 6.83 -36.53
C GLN A 52 -5.99 5.36 -36.12
N VAL A 53 -4.90 4.84 -35.57
CA VAL A 53 -4.85 3.47 -35.01
C VAL A 53 -5.89 3.30 -33.92
N ARG A 54 -6.03 4.26 -33.01
CA ARG A 54 -7.05 4.19 -31.94
C ARG A 54 -8.45 4.08 -32.51
N THR A 55 -8.79 4.94 -33.46
CA THR A 55 -10.10 4.95 -34.13
C THR A 55 -10.35 3.63 -34.85
N TRP A 56 -9.38 3.17 -35.65
CA TRP A 56 -9.46 1.92 -36.39
C TRP A 56 -9.60 0.69 -35.47
N LEU A 57 -8.90 0.64 -34.34
CA LEU A 57 -9.04 -0.45 -33.37
C LEU A 57 -10.42 -0.49 -32.70
N LEU A 58 -11.09 0.65 -32.56
CA LEU A 58 -12.42 0.76 -31.96
C LEU A 58 -13.56 0.51 -32.95
N GLU A 59 -13.29 0.67 -34.25
CA GLU A 59 -14.27 0.47 -35.32
C GLU A 59 -14.87 -0.96 -35.25
N PRO A 60 -16.21 -1.10 -35.24
CA PRO A 60 -16.87 -2.40 -35.20
C PRO A 60 -16.51 -3.33 -36.37
N SER A 61 -16.23 -2.77 -37.55
CA SER A 61 -15.85 -3.52 -38.74
C SER A 61 -14.45 -4.13 -38.67
N THR A 62 -13.58 -3.64 -37.78
CA THR A 62 -12.24 -4.20 -37.59
C THR A 62 -12.33 -5.58 -36.95
N SER A 63 -11.82 -6.61 -37.63
CA SER A 63 -11.90 -7.99 -37.16
C SER A 63 -11.09 -8.19 -35.86
N HIS A 64 -11.46 -9.16 -35.03
CA HIS A 64 -10.64 -9.50 -33.85
C HIS A 64 -9.23 -9.95 -34.22
N ARG A 65 -9.07 -10.59 -35.38
CA ARG A 65 -7.79 -11.03 -35.91
C ARG A 65 -6.89 -9.85 -36.25
N ASP A 66 -7.41 -8.83 -36.93
CA ASP A 66 -6.62 -7.64 -37.29
C ASP A 66 -6.28 -6.80 -36.06
N ARG A 67 -7.19 -6.71 -35.09
CA ARG A 67 -6.88 -6.12 -33.78
C ARG A 67 -5.73 -6.86 -33.11
N ASP A 68 -5.78 -8.20 -33.04
CA ASP A 68 -4.71 -8.99 -32.44
C ASP A 68 -3.37 -8.79 -33.17
N ARG A 69 -3.37 -8.78 -34.52
CA ARG A 69 -2.17 -8.51 -35.33
C ARG A 69 -1.55 -7.16 -35.03
N ALA A 70 -2.36 -6.10 -34.97
CA ALA A 70 -1.88 -4.77 -34.59
C ALA A 70 -1.35 -4.76 -33.15
N TRP A 71 -2.09 -5.36 -32.21
CA TRP A 71 -1.68 -5.43 -30.80
C TRP A 71 -0.39 -6.21 -30.60
N ARG A 72 -0.11 -7.28 -31.37
CA ARG A 72 1.19 -7.98 -31.29
C ARG A 72 2.34 -7.02 -31.60
N ARG A 73 2.23 -6.25 -32.68
CA ARG A 73 3.26 -5.28 -33.09
C ARG A 73 3.44 -4.17 -32.06
N ILE A 74 2.32 -3.64 -31.54
CA ILE A 74 2.32 -2.63 -30.47
C ILE A 74 2.99 -3.18 -29.21
N ILE A 75 2.65 -4.41 -28.79
CA ILE A 75 3.22 -5.03 -27.59
C ILE A 75 4.71 -5.32 -27.76
N THR A 76 5.13 -5.83 -28.93
CA THR A 76 6.53 -6.07 -29.22
C THR A 76 7.34 -4.79 -29.07
N ARG A 77 6.93 -3.70 -29.73
CA ARG A 77 7.63 -2.41 -29.59
C ARG A 77 7.55 -1.86 -28.19
N ALA A 78 6.41 -1.96 -27.52
CA ALA A 78 6.25 -1.46 -26.14
C ALA A 78 7.18 -2.14 -25.13
N ARG A 79 7.67 -3.35 -25.41
CA ARG A 79 8.64 -4.04 -24.54
C ARG A 79 10.05 -3.46 -24.65
N ASP A 80 10.37 -2.91 -25.81
CA ASP A 80 11.73 -2.44 -26.13
C ASP A 80 11.83 -0.90 -26.10
N GLU A 81 10.72 -0.20 -26.34
CA GLU A 81 10.66 1.24 -26.53
C GLU A 81 9.64 1.90 -25.57
N GLU A 82 10.12 2.81 -24.73
CA GLU A 82 9.28 3.50 -23.73
C GLU A 82 8.11 4.27 -24.37
N GLN A 83 8.35 4.93 -25.49
CA GLN A 83 7.32 5.68 -26.22
C GLN A 83 6.18 4.77 -26.69
N TRP A 84 6.49 3.53 -27.08
CA TRP A 84 5.48 2.55 -27.46
C TRP A 84 4.74 1.94 -26.27
N MET A 85 5.33 1.91 -25.07
CA MET A 85 4.60 1.59 -23.84
C MET A 85 3.54 2.65 -23.56
N VAL A 86 3.89 3.94 -23.67
CA VAL A 86 2.93 5.04 -23.53
C VAL A 86 1.86 4.98 -24.62
N ALA A 87 2.24 4.67 -25.87
CA ALA A 87 1.31 4.43 -26.97
C ALA A 87 0.32 3.30 -26.64
N ALA A 88 0.81 2.15 -26.18
CA ALA A 88 -0.01 1.00 -25.81
C ALA A 88 -1.02 1.34 -24.69
N ILE A 89 -0.58 2.08 -23.67
CA ILE A 89 -1.45 2.58 -22.61
C ILE A 89 -2.55 3.46 -23.20
N GLY A 90 -2.18 4.44 -24.03
CA GLY A 90 -3.09 5.39 -24.65
C GLY A 90 -4.13 4.74 -25.56
N LEU A 91 -3.72 3.77 -26.37
CA LEU A 91 -4.60 2.96 -27.20
C LEU A 91 -5.57 2.10 -26.37
N ALA A 92 -5.15 1.66 -25.18
CA ALA A 92 -5.98 0.88 -24.26
C ALA A 92 -6.89 1.74 -23.35
N LEU A 93 -6.71 3.06 -23.29
CA LEU A 93 -7.42 3.96 -22.37
C LEU A 93 -8.93 3.77 -22.32
N PRO A 94 -9.68 3.59 -23.43
CA PRO A 94 -11.12 3.36 -23.37
C PRO A 94 -11.48 2.14 -22.51
N GLY A 95 -10.73 1.04 -22.67
CA GLY A 95 -10.90 -0.19 -21.91
C GLY A 95 -10.40 -0.08 -20.46
N LEU A 96 -9.29 0.63 -20.23
CA LEU A 96 -8.74 0.88 -18.90
C LEU A 96 -9.65 1.77 -18.07
N ARG A 97 -10.23 2.83 -18.66
CA ARG A 97 -11.25 3.66 -18.02
C ARG A 97 -12.48 2.87 -17.62
N ALA A 98 -12.95 1.97 -18.49
CA ALA A 98 -14.07 1.10 -18.14
C ALA A 98 -13.73 0.14 -16.98
N ALA A 99 -12.49 -0.34 -16.91
CA ALA A 99 -12.02 -1.16 -15.79
C ALA A 99 -11.91 -0.35 -14.49
N ALA A 100 -11.30 0.83 -14.55
CA ALA A 100 -11.13 1.74 -13.42
C ALA A 100 -12.48 2.19 -12.85
N ARG A 101 -13.41 2.70 -13.68
CA ARG A 101 -14.75 3.11 -13.21
C ARG A 101 -15.48 2.04 -12.40
N ARG A 102 -15.29 0.77 -12.76
CA ARG A 102 -15.89 -0.35 -12.01
C ARG A 102 -15.17 -0.59 -10.69
N ALA A 103 -13.85 -0.48 -10.67
CA ALA A 103 -13.04 -0.70 -9.47
C ALA A 103 -13.12 0.47 -8.48
N THR A 104 -13.26 1.71 -8.94
CA THR A 104 -13.27 2.93 -8.11
C THR A 104 -14.65 3.35 -7.63
N ARG A 105 -15.72 2.64 -8.01
CA ARG A 105 -17.10 2.99 -7.62
C ARG A 105 -17.24 3.02 -6.10
N GLY A 106 -17.58 4.21 -5.57
CA GLY A 106 -17.82 4.45 -4.15
C GLY A 106 -16.57 4.81 -3.33
N LEU A 107 -15.40 4.96 -3.98
CA LEU A 107 -14.18 5.42 -3.33
C LEU A 107 -14.10 6.96 -3.35
N ASP A 108 -13.38 7.52 -2.38
CA ASP A 108 -12.94 8.92 -2.43
C ASP A 108 -11.86 9.12 -3.53
N ALA A 109 -11.49 10.38 -3.77
CA ALA A 109 -10.56 10.73 -4.84
C ALA A 109 -9.16 10.13 -4.66
N ALA A 110 -8.66 10.02 -3.43
CA ALA A 110 -7.33 9.50 -3.13
C ALA A 110 -7.28 7.98 -3.34
N ALA A 111 -8.23 7.24 -2.75
CA ALA A 111 -8.35 5.80 -2.94
C ALA A 111 -8.68 5.43 -4.40
N ALA A 112 -9.47 6.26 -5.10
CA ALA A 112 -9.70 6.08 -6.53
C ALA A 112 -8.40 6.24 -7.35
N ALA A 113 -7.56 7.23 -7.03
CA ALA A 113 -6.28 7.43 -7.69
C ALA A 113 -5.33 6.23 -7.48
N ASP A 114 -5.25 5.69 -6.27
CA ASP A 114 -4.43 4.50 -5.98
C ASP A 114 -4.92 3.26 -6.76
N VAL A 115 -6.24 3.07 -6.84
CA VAL A 115 -6.82 1.99 -7.65
C VAL A 115 -6.57 2.20 -9.14
N GLU A 116 -6.63 3.43 -9.66
CA GLU A 116 -6.28 3.74 -11.05
C GLU A 116 -4.81 3.47 -11.37
N ALA A 117 -3.90 3.82 -10.45
CA ALA A 117 -2.48 3.51 -10.58
C ALA A 117 -2.24 2.00 -10.68
N GLU A 118 -2.94 1.20 -9.87
CA GLU A 118 -2.87 -0.25 -9.90
C GLU A 118 -3.48 -0.88 -11.16
N VAL A 119 -4.54 -0.28 -11.72
CA VAL A 119 -5.06 -0.67 -13.05
C VAL A 119 -4.00 -0.45 -14.12
N LEU A 120 -3.34 0.70 -14.10
CA LEU A 120 -2.29 1.05 -15.06
C LEU A 120 -1.05 0.15 -14.92
N ALA A 121 -0.56 -0.04 -13.70
CA ALA A 121 0.55 -0.96 -13.40
C ALA A 121 0.22 -2.40 -13.80
N GLY A 122 -1.03 -2.83 -13.57
CA GLY A 122 -1.51 -4.14 -14.01
C GLY A 122 -1.56 -4.31 -15.53
N PHE A 123 -1.80 -3.23 -16.27
CA PHE A 123 -1.70 -3.23 -17.73
C PHE A 123 -0.25 -3.31 -18.20
N VAL A 124 0.64 -2.45 -17.68
CA VAL A 124 2.08 -2.46 -18.02
C VAL A 124 2.70 -3.83 -17.75
N THR A 125 2.42 -4.41 -16.58
CA THR A 125 2.85 -5.77 -16.23
C THR A 125 2.33 -6.81 -17.24
N ALA A 126 1.08 -6.66 -17.69
CA ALA A 126 0.49 -7.58 -18.64
C ALA A 126 1.12 -7.46 -20.04
N VAL A 127 1.45 -6.25 -20.49
CA VAL A 127 2.17 -6.02 -21.76
C VAL A 127 3.54 -6.70 -21.72
N GLY A 128 4.29 -6.57 -20.63
CA GLY A 128 5.59 -7.22 -20.46
C GLY A 128 5.55 -8.75 -20.44
N ALA A 129 4.45 -9.36 -20.01
CA ALA A 129 4.40 -10.80 -19.72
C ALA A 129 3.44 -11.64 -20.60
N VAL A 130 2.58 -11.02 -21.42
CA VAL A 130 1.59 -11.76 -22.23
C VAL A 130 2.26 -12.63 -23.31
N ASN A 131 1.74 -13.84 -23.53
CA ASN A 131 2.15 -14.66 -24.67
C ASN A 131 1.49 -14.11 -25.95
N LEU A 132 2.31 -13.75 -26.94
CA LEU A 132 1.88 -13.14 -28.21
C LEU A 132 1.16 -14.12 -29.14
N GLU A 133 1.32 -15.44 -28.94
CA GLU A 133 0.63 -16.48 -29.69
C GLU A 133 -0.86 -16.59 -29.35
N TRP A 134 -1.28 -15.94 -28.25
CA TRP A 134 -2.67 -16.00 -27.83
C TRP A 134 -3.57 -15.07 -28.65
N THR A 135 -4.82 -15.49 -28.80
CA THR A 135 -5.89 -14.65 -29.35
C THR A 135 -6.53 -13.76 -28.29
N ARG A 136 -7.17 -12.69 -28.75
CA ARG A 136 -7.86 -11.66 -27.98
C ARG A 136 -6.91 -10.96 -27.00
N LEU A 137 -5.74 -10.53 -27.48
CA LEU A 137 -4.66 -9.96 -26.67
C LEU A 137 -5.16 -8.75 -25.87
N VAL A 138 -5.79 -7.78 -26.55
CA VAL A 138 -6.31 -6.56 -25.89
C VAL A 138 -7.31 -6.88 -24.78
N TRP A 139 -8.14 -7.92 -24.97
CA TRP A 139 -9.06 -8.37 -23.94
C TRP A 139 -8.30 -8.92 -22.73
N ARG A 140 -7.31 -9.78 -22.95
CA ARG A 140 -6.50 -10.37 -21.87
C ARG A 140 -5.74 -9.31 -21.07
N LEU A 141 -5.14 -8.33 -21.75
CA LEU A 141 -4.48 -7.19 -21.12
C LEU A 141 -5.47 -6.43 -20.23
N ARG A 142 -6.66 -6.11 -20.77
CA ARG A 142 -7.70 -5.43 -20.00
C ARG A 142 -8.23 -6.27 -18.82
N CYS A 143 -8.32 -7.61 -18.94
CA CYS A 143 -8.65 -8.48 -17.80
C CYS A 143 -7.58 -8.41 -16.70
N ARG A 144 -6.31 -8.35 -17.07
CA ARG A 144 -5.19 -8.29 -16.12
C ARG A 144 -5.21 -6.96 -15.38
N ALA A 145 -5.37 -5.86 -16.12
CA ALA A 145 -5.55 -4.51 -15.57
C ALA A 145 -6.76 -4.42 -14.63
N GLN A 146 -7.93 -4.93 -15.05
CA GLN A 146 -9.13 -4.95 -14.20
C GLN A 146 -8.89 -5.76 -12.91
N ARG A 147 -8.26 -6.93 -13.00
CA ARG A 147 -7.97 -7.74 -11.81
C ARG A 147 -7.01 -7.04 -10.86
N ALA A 148 -6.04 -6.29 -11.37
CA ALA A 148 -5.16 -5.48 -10.53
C ALA A 148 -5.95 -4.40 -9.78
N GLY A 149 -6.76 -3.62 -10.48
CA GLY A 149 -7.65 -2.62 -9.85
C GLY A 149 -8.62 -3.21 -8.83
N MET A 150 -9.23 -4.37 -9.12
CA MET A 150 -10.11 -5.04 -8.16
C MET A 150 -9.35 -5.54 -6.91
N ARG A 151 -8.12 -6.06 -7.07
CA ARG A 151 -7.28 -6.42 -5.91
C ARG A 151 -6.92 -5.19 -5.09
N ALA A 152 -6.59 -4.07 -5.72
CA ALA A 152 -6.30 -2.81 -5.05
C ALA A 152 -7.52 -2.32 -4.25
N ARG A 153 -8.71 -2.30 -4.88
CA ARG A 153 -9.97 -2.00 -4.18
C ARG A 153 -10.19 -2.90 -2.96
N HIS A 154 -9.99 -4.20 -3.11
CA HIS A 154 -10.12 -5.13 -1.98
C HIS A 154 -9.06 -4.95 -0.88
N ARG A 155 -7.94 -4.27 -1.15
CA ARG A 155 -6.99 -3.86 -0.11
C ARG A 155 -7.49 -2.63 0.63
N GLU A 156 -8.02 -1.63 -0.10
CA GLU A 156 -8.66 -0.45 0.51
C GLU A 156 -9.86 -0.84 1.39
N ASP A 157 -10.73 -1.75 0.93
CA ASP A 157 -11.89 -2.21 1.71
C ASP A 157 -11.47 -2.92 3.02
N ARG A 158 -10.29 -3.56 3.04
CA ARG A 158 -9.73 -4.27 4.22
C ARG A 158 -8.96 -3.36 5.16
N HIS A 159 -8.57 -2.18 4.71
CA HIS A 159 -7.87 -1.15 5.47
C HIS A 159 -8.69 0.13 5.41
N PRO A 160 -9.81 0.24 6.15
CA PRO A 160 -10.57 1.48 6.21
C PRO A 160 -9.61 2.60 6.62
N ARG A 161 -9.39 3.56 5.70
CA ARG A 161 -8.65 4.78 6.01
C ARG A 161 -9.45 5.47 7.10
N LEU A 162 -8.82 5.64 8.27
CA LEU A 162 -9.38 6.50 9.30
C LEU A 162 -9.59 7.88 8.67
N PRO A 163 -10.76 8.52 8.85
CA PRO A 163 -11.01 9.84 8.29
C PRO A 163 -9.85 10.79 8.63
N GLU A 164 -9.40 11.55 7.63
CA GLU A 164 -8.33 12.55 7.74
C GLU A 164 -8.65 13.67 8.76
N GLN A 165 -9.87 13.68 9.30
CA GLN A 165 -10.31 14.54 10.40
C GLN A 165 -9.94 14.04 11.81
N LEU A 166 -9.09 13.03 11.95
CA LEU A 166 -8.37 12.80 13.21
C LEU A 166 -7.07 13.62 13.23
N ASN A 167 -7.20 14.93 13.01
CA ASN A 167 -6.17 15.93 13.32
C ASN A 167 -6.16 16.29 14.82
N GLU A 168 -6.37 15.28 15.64
CA GLU A 168 -5.78 15.25 16.96
C GLU A 168 -5.05 13.91 17.02
N SER A 169 -3.71 13.95 16.93
CA SER A 169 -2.91 12.91 17.56
C SER A 169 -3.29 12.93 19.04
N ALA A 170 -4.37 12.23 19.39
CA ALA A 170 -4.67 11.95 20.77
C ALA A 170 -3.48 11.13 21.26
N ALA A 171 -2.72 11.70 22.20
CA ALA A 171 -1.70 10.95 22.90
C ALA A 171 -2.34 9.62 23.30
N PRO A 172 -1.73 8.49 22.91
CA PRO A 172 -2.44 7.24 23.08
C PRO A 172 -2.69 7.08 24.61
N ARG A 173 -3.85 6.53 25.04
CA ARG A 173 -4.18 6.31 26.47
C ARG A 173 -3.07 5.57 27.25
N PRO A 174 -2.45 6.18 28.29
CA PRO A 174 -1.36 5.56 29.03
C PRO A 174 -1.66 4.13 29.53
N PRO A 175 -0.62 3.28 29.71
CA PRO A 175 0.81 3.56 29.52
C PRO A 175 1.42 2.80 28.32
N TRP A 176 1.94 3.55 27.35
CA TRP A 176 2.93 3.07 26.38
C TRP A 176 4.30 3.25 27.03
N GLY A 177 4.87 2.15 27.47
CA GLY A 177 6.19 2.07 28.06
C GLY A 177 6.59 0.61 28.15
N HIS A 178 7.90 0.32 28.08
CA HIS A 178 8.41 -1.01 28.37
C HIS A 178 7.79 -1.51 29.69
N PRO A 179 7.28 -2.75 29.80
CA PRO A 179 6.60 -3.23 31.00
C PRO A 179 7.45 -3.10 32.28
N ASP A 180 8.79 -3.06 32.14
CA ASP A 180 9.70 -2.76 33.24
C ASP A 180 9.54 -1.34 33.81
N LEU A 181 9.15 -0.35 32.99
CA LEU A 181 8.90 1.02 33.45
C LEU A 181 7.65 1.07 34.34
N VAL A 182 6.65 0.23 34.07
CA VAL A 182 5.46 0.10 34.94
C VAL A 182 5.85 -0.54 36.27
N LEU A 183 6.75 -1.53 36.26
CA LEU A 183 7.28 -2.14 37.49
C LEU A 183 8.14 -1.13 38.28
N ALA A 184 8.96 -0.32 37.60
CA ALA A 184 9.76 0.72 38.22
C ALA A 184 8.89 1.82 38.86
N ASP A 185 7.85 2.29 38.17
CA ASP A 185 6.90 3.27 38.69
C ASP A 185 6.10 2.69 39.87
N ALA A 186 5.70 1.42 39.79
CA ALA A 186 5.02 0.73 40.90
C ALA A 186 5.89 0.62 42.18
N VAL A 187 7.20 0.46 42.02
CA VAL A 187 8.16 0.47 43.14
C VAL A 187 8.34 1.89 43.68
N ALA A 188 8.47 2.89 42.80
CA ALA A 188 8.59 4.29 43.19
C ALA A 188 7.37 4.80 43.96
N CYS A 189 6.17 4.34 43.57
CA CYS A 189 4.91 4.62 44.26
C CYS A 189 4.66 3.72 45.50
N GLY A 190 5.55 2.77 45.81
CA GLY A 190 5.43 1.89 46.97
C GLY A 190 4.31 0.85 46.89
N VAL A 191 3.74 0.60 45.71
CA VAL A 191 2.65 -0.38 45.49
C VAL A 191 3.17 -1.82 45.58
N ILE A 192 4.38 -2.04 45.08
CA ILE A 192 5.13 -3.29 45.19
C ILE A 192 6.56 -3.00 45.63
N THR A 193 7.21 -3.99 46.24
CA THR A 193 8.63 -3.90 46.60
C THR A 193 9.55 -4.21 45.41
N ALA A 194 10.81 -3.76 45.45
CA ALA A 194 11.79 -4.07 44.40
C ALA A 194 11.95 -5.59 44.17
N GLY A 195 11.95 -6.40 45.23
CA GLY A 195 12.00 -7.85 45.11
C GLY A 195 10.72 -8.49 44.53
N GLU A 196 9.57 -7.83 44.68
CA GLU A 196 8.33 -8.26 44.00
C GLU A 196 8.32 -7.85 42.53
N ALA A 197 8.84 -6.67 42.19
CA ALA A 197 9.05 -6.23 40.82
C ALA A 197 10.00 -7.18 40.07
N GLN A 198 11.12 -7.57 40.68
CA GLN A 198 12.05 -8.55 40.13
C GLN A 198 11.37 -9.91 39.92
N LEU A 199 10.63 -10.42 40.91
CA LEU A 199 9.89 -11.68 40.82
C LEU A 199 8.84 -11.67 39.69
N ILE A 200 8.16 -10.54 39.48
CA ILE A 200 7.21 -10.37 38.37
C ILE A 200 7.96 -10.28 37.03
N GLY A 201 9.03 -9.49 36.96
CA GLY A 201 9.87 -9.34 35.76
C GLY A 201 10.44 -10.67 35.28
N GLU A 202 11.07 -11.42 36.17
CA GLU A 202 11.66 -12.73 35.85
C GLU A 202 10.62 -13.74 35.38
N THR A 203 9.42 -13.75 35.98
CA THR A 203 8.43 -14.80 35.71
C THR A 203 7.42 -14.45 34.61
N ARG A 204 7.11 -13.17 34.40
CA ARG A 204 6.13 -12.71 33.39
C ARG A 204 6.78 -12.12 32.16
N LEU A 205 7.92 -11.44 32.31
CA LEU A 205 8.60 -10.77 31.20
C LEU A 205 9.72 -11.64 30.62
N ALA A 206 10.56 -12.23 31.48
CA ALA A 206 11.62 -13.15 31.06
C ALA A 206 11.17 -14.62 30.95
N ARG A 207 9.91 -14.93 31.27
CA ARG A 207 9.29 -16.28 31.21
C ARG A 207 10.03 -17.37 31.99
N THR A 208 10.77 -17.02 33.04
CA THR A 208 11.43 -17.98 33.92
C THR A 208 10.40 -18.75 34.75
N THR A 209 10.59 -20.06 34.90
CA THR A 209 9.67 -20.88 35.70
C THR A 209 9.72 -20.51 37.18
N LEU A 210 8.56 -20.54 37.84
CA LEU A 210 8.47 -20.21 39.27
C LEU A 210 9.28 -21.18 40.15
N HIS A 211 9.49 -22.42 39.68
CA HIS A 211 10.30 -23.42 40.37
C HIS A 211 11.79 -23.05 40.37
N ARG A 212 12.28 -22.47 39.28
CA ARG A 212 13.66 -21.97 39.17
C ARG A 212 13.87 -20.74 40.04
N VAL A 213 12.95 -19.76 39.97
CA VAL A 213 13.02 -18.57 40.84
C VAL A 213 12.93 -18.93 42.33
N ALA A 214 12.13 -19.93 42.70
CA ALA A 214 12.05 -20.43 44.06
C ALA A 214 13.38 -21.07 44.54
N ALA A 215 14.04 -21.82 43.66
CA ALA A 215 15.36 -22.39 43.95
C ALA A 215 16.42 -21.29 44.10
N ASP A 216 16.44 -20.31 43.19
CA ASP A 216 17.41 -19.20 43.20
C ASP A 216 17.25 -18.30 44.44
N LEU A 217 16.02 -18.15 44.95
CA LEU A 217 15.73 -17.40 46.19
C LEU A 217 15.84 -18.24 47.47
N GLY A 218 16.14 -19.53 47.40
CA GLY A 218 16.17 -20.43 48.56
C GLY A 218 14.84 -20.55 49.30
N ALA A 219 13.71 -20.36 48.61
CA ALA A 219 12.38 -20.27 49.19
C ALA A 219 11.44 -21.37 48.69
N GLY A 220 10.47 -21.78 49.52
CA GLY A 220 9.47 -22.77 49.12
C GLY A 220 8.56 -22.26 47.98
N TYR A 221 8.28 -23.11 46.99
CA TYR A 221 7.43 -22.80 45.83
C TYR A 221 6.11 -22.10 46.20
N LYS A 222 5.38 -22.63 47.20
CA LYS A 222 4.09 -22.06 47.65
C LYS A 222 4.24 -20.64 48.21
N THR A 223 5.38 -20.34 48.83
CA THR A 223 5.70 -19.01 49.37
C THR A 223 5.92 -18.00 48.24
N VAL A 224 6.74 -18.36 47.25
CA VAL A 224 7.01 -17.53 46.07
C VAL A 224 5.74 -17.32 45.24
N HIS A 225 4.91 -18.36 45.08
CA HIS A 225 3.62 -18.27 44.41
C HIS A 225 2.67 -17.27 45.08
N LYS A 226 2.47 -17.39 46.40
CA LYS A 226 1.60 -16.48 47.16
C LYS A 226 2.13 -15.04 47.12
N ARG A 227 3.45 -14.85 47.21
CA ARG A 227 4.08 -13.53 47.12
C ARG A 227 3.83 -12.89 45.76
N ARG A 228 4.09 -13.61 44.66
CA ARG A 228 3.82 -13.12 43.30
C ARG A 228 2.35 -12.79 43.10
N HIS A 229 1.44 -13.68 43.48
CA HIS A 229 0.01 -13.48 43.32
C HIS A 229 -0.49 -12.21 44.03
N ARG A 230 -0.04 -11.96 45.27
CA ARG A 230 -0.42 -10.73 46.01
C ARG A 230 0.15 -9.48 45.37
N ALA A 231 1.40 -9.54 44.89
CA ALA A 231 2.03 -8.43 44.21
C ALA A 231 1.35 -8.11 42.87
N GLU A 232 1.00 -9.13 42.07
CA GLU A 232 0.23 -8.99 40.83
C GLU A 232 -1.15 -8.37 41.10
N ALA A 233 -1.84 -8.80 42.17
CA ALA A 233 -3.14 -8.24 42.55
C ALA A 233 -3.05 -6.75 42.96
N ARG A 234 -2.03 -6.36 43.74
CA ARG A 234 -1.80 -4.95 44.09
C ARG A 234 -1.44 -4.10 42.88
N LEU A 235 -0.59 -4.62 41.99
CA LEU A 235 -0.21 -3.95 40.75
C LEU A 235 -1.41 -3.73 39.83
N ALA A 236 -2.25 -4.76 39.63
CA ALA A 236 -3.46 -4.65 38.81
C ALA A 236 -4.46 -3.62 39.39
N ALA A 237 -4.65 -3.61 40.71
CA ALA A 237 -5.52 -2.64 41.37
C ALA A 237 -5.01 -1.20 41.21
N ALA A 238 -3.69 -0.98 41.34
CA ALA A 238 -3.09 0.34 41.20
C ALA A 238 -3.13 0.87 39.75
N ILE A 239 -2.96 -0.01 38.76
CA ILE A 239 -3.13 0.32 37.34
C ILE A 239 -4.59 0.71 37.06
N ALA A 240 -5.55 -0.08 37.56
CA ALA A 240 -6.97 0.20 37.38
C ALA A 240 -7.41 1.52 38.04
N ALA A 241 -6.79 1.89 39.17
CA ALA A 241 -7.02 3.15 39.86
C ALA A 241 -6.27 4.35 39.24
N GLY A 242 -5.44 4.15 38.21
CA GLY A 242 -4.65 5.20 37.57
C GLY A 242 -3.51 5.76 38.44
N ALA A 243 -3.12 5.06 39.50
CA ALA A 243 -2.09 5.49 40.44
C ALA A 243 -0.65 5.31 39.90
N ILE A 244 -0.49 4.56 38.81
CA ILE A 244 0.79 4.24 38.14
C ILE A 244 0.56 4.49 36.64
N GLY A 245 1.40 5.30 35.99
CA GLY A 245 1.29 5.60 34.55
C GLY A 245 1.38 7.07 34.10
N ALA A 246 1.74 8.03 34.97
CA ALA A 246 1.78 9.46 34.61
C ALA A 246 3.05 10.22 35.04
N ARG A 247 4.17 9.53 35.29
CA ARG A 247 5.48 10.19 35.50
C ARG A 247 6.59 9.49 34.71
N VAL A 248 6.53 9.60 33.38
CA VAL A 248 7.77 9.57 32.60
C VAL A 248 8.31 11.00 32.64
N SER A 249 9.22 11.26 33.58
CA SER A 249 9.99 12.49 33.61
C SER A 249 10.62 12.70 32.23
N ALA A 250 10.33 13.84 31.59
CA ALA A 250 11.10 14.31 30.46
C ALA A 250 12.59 14.36 30.85
N PRO A 251 13.54 14.09 29.94
CA PRO A 251 14.93 14.39 30.19
C PRO A 251 15.03 15.88 30.52
N THR A 252 15.56 16.21 31.69
CA THR A 252 15.87 17.57 32.10
C THR A 252 16.81 18.19 31.07
N ALA A 253 16.26 18.99 30.16
CA ALA A 253 17.04 19.86 29.31
C ALA A 253 17.82 20.80 30.22
N GLY A 254 19.14 20.74 30.10
CA GLY A 254 20.08 21.45 30.95
C GLY A 254 19.88 22.95 30.92
N ALA A 255 20.05 23.53 32.11
CA ALA A 255 20.35 24.91 32.40
C ALA A 255 20.95 25.72 31.23
N GLY A 256 20.16 26.65 30.71
CA GLY A 256 20.62 27.88 30.07
C GLY A 256 20.26 29.03 31.01
N GLY A 257 21.24 29.52 31.76
CA GLY A 257 21.06 30.54 32.78
C GLY A 257 20.59 31.88 32.20
N SER A 258 19.51 32.41 32.77
CA SER A 258 19.14 33.82 32.63
C SER A 258 19.93 34.61 33.68
N VAL A 259 20.86 35.45 33.24
CA VAL A 259 21.52 36.47 34.06
C VAL A 259 20.58 37.69 34.14
N PRO A 260 20.33 38.30 35.32
CA PRO A 260 19.50 39.49 35.42
C PRO A 260 20.30 40.80 35.24
N SER A 261 19.70 41.68 34.45
CA SER A 261 19.63 43.15 34.49
C SER A 261 20.74 43.99 35.15
N ARG A 262 21.25 44.96 34.37
CA ARG A 262 21.24 46.40 34.70
C ARG A 262 21.06 47.24 33.45
#